data_AF-A0A5N7UB42-F1
#
_entry.id   AF-A0A5N7UB42-F1
#
_cell.length_a   1.000
_cell.length_b   1.000
_cell.length_c   1.000
_cell.angle_alpha   90.00
_cell.angle_beta   90.00
_cell.angle_gamma   90.00
#
_symmetry.space_group_name_H-M   'P 1'
#
loop_
_entity.id
_entity.type
_entity.pdbx_description
1 polymer ?
#
loop_
_entity_poly.entity_id
_entity_poly.type
_entity_poly.pdbx_seq_one_letter_code
_entity_poly.pdbx_strand_id
1 'polypeptide(L)'
;MSSQVVKELYRSKDPIMSVMGLKDFNFDEALKKIGQSIHHPAGKSLLLEKNLLPNSYANIRNTRQTYFTDNLEGEIAWMLKILIVNKNKLSFFIEKENEFQEQLILNNYVNTFNIISEINEKICFSYWAMENIFSLKDKSKDSKENWEFLKEINSSVNNNLTLLFAEFFSKKAEKEVSTLQFKRELENIINGLNERDTETFIFKLGSIYFNNFKYVEALTFIESTSSVIDQYLFLMDLLLYLHYEKKHHSLIVKVLNELIKNGFKDSRIQRLLELTSINVPIQDFNTKILELFDIYSLGNYDEALLEVKKLLKEEPSCIELYEIYIKSLIELGLGFVETQISQNIDDILAALYILYTKDKSFYDAEETLMKSYLSFPKVNFFKQLISLTLSLTGSELNNGFINKSYYVNSKYSNPNLLMGDNIDKGLYFPENFLSKYLSLKINYFIGIGDIEKLDELNLQIPTNKLAIYKARIGYNYQDKFDLNLLRDLSSNLALNILFEQEILTYWFKYYLNNNYIGELVGLLVDAYFKNPFLLKTLRIDSLISKIISEDYILEKTDINLPIIFYIANSEDYFQFASLDVYLNSLNIEKPSELFTSQDDPEINKKVFLLEKICNLNVLNNFYLVFENDCKFQ
;
A
#
# COMPACT_ATOMS: atom_id res chain seq x y z
N MET A 1 -47.95 2.77 -12.21
CA MET A 1 -47.90 3.99 -13.03
C MET A 1 -46.54 4.09 -13.69
N SER A 2 -46.46 4.26 -15.02
CA SER A 2 -45.17 4.43 -15.73
C SER A 2 -44.43 5.66 -15.20
N SER A 3 -43.15 5.52 -14.85
CA SER A 3 -42.33 6.66 -14.42
C SER A 3 -42.24 7.72 -15.52
N GLN A 4 -41.98 8.97 -15.12
CA GLN A 4 -41.82 10.08 -16.06
C GLN A 4 -40.68 9.81 -17.06
N VAL A 5 -39.55 9.25 -16.59
CA VAL A 5 -38.42 8.84 -17.44
C VAL A 5 -38.85 7.87 -18.53
N VAL A 6 -39.62 6.84 -18.20
CA VAL A 6 -40.07 5.84 -19.19
C VAL A 6 -40.99 6.48 -20.24
N LYS A 7 -41.87 7.41 -19.82
CA LYS A 7 -42.73 8.17 -20.75
C LYS A 7 -41.92 9.06 -21.68
N GLU A 8 -40.85 9.69 -21.18
CA GLU A 8 -39.94 10.52 -21.97
C GLU A 8 -39.15 9.67 -22.98
N LEU A 9 -38.69 8.48 -22.58
CA LEU A 9 -37.98 7.55 -23.48
C LEU A 9 -38.85 7.07 -24.64
N TYR A 10 -40.12 6.74 -24.40
CA TYR A 10 -41.07 6.37 -25.48
C TYR A 10 -41.36 7.53 -26.45
N ARG A 11 -41.11 8.78 -26.04
CA ARG A 11 -41.26 9.98 -26.88
C ARG A 11 -39.96 10.39 -27.56
N SER A 12 -38.83 9.80 -27.17
CA SER A 12 -37.52 10.15 -27.71
C SER A 12 -37.34 9.63 -29.13
N LYS A 13 -36.69 10.43 -29.98
CA LYS A 13 -36.27 10.00 -31.33
C LYS A 13 -35.12 9.01 -31.28
N ASP A 14 -34.28 9.09 -30.24
CA ASP A 14 -33.21 8.15 -29.97
C ASP A 14 -33.23 7.75 -28.48
N PRO A 15 -34.02 6.72 -28.13
CA PRO A 15 -34.14 6.27 -26.76
C PRO A 15 -32.83 5.71 -26.18
N ILE A 16 -31.89 5.25 -27.01
CA ILE A 16 -30.61 4.70 -26.53
C ILE A 16 -29.71 5.84 -26.06
N MET A 17 -29.53 6.86 -26.90
CA MET A 17 -28.78 8.06 -26.51
C MET A 17 -29.44 8.78 -25.34
N SER A 18 -30.77 8.80 -25.27
CA SER A 18 -31.50 9.40 -24.14
C SER A 18 -31.26 8.66 -22.83
N VAL A 19 -31.08 7.33 -22.85
CA VAL A 19 -30.70 6.56 -21.65
C VAL A 19 -29.25 6.87 -21.26
N MET A 20 -28.33 6.95 -22.22
CA MET A 20 -26.93 7.27 -21.96
C MET A 20 -26.75 8.69 -21.37
N GLY A 21 -27.54 9.67 -21.85
CA GLY A 21 -27.55 11.04 -21.31
C GLY A 21 -28.08 11.14 -19.86
N LEU A 22 -28.62 10.07 -19.28
CA LEU A 22 -28.96 10.04 -17.84
C LEU A 22 -27.72 10.08 -16.94
N LYS A 23 -26.52 9.91 -17.50
CA LYS A 23 -25.25 10.10 -16.81
C LYS A 23 -24.87 11.59 -16.63
N ASP A 24 -25.58 12.53 -17.23
CA ASP A 24 -25.29 13.97 -17.04
C ASP A 24 -25.77 14.51 -15.68
N PHE A 25 -26.54 13.71 -14.94
CA PHE A 25 -27.07 14.09 -13.62
C PHE A 25 -26.08 13.78 -12.48
N ASN A 26 -26.28 14.42 -11.32
CA ASN A 26 -25.59 14.03 -10.09
C ASN A 26 -25.92 12.58 -9.68
N PHE A 27 -25.15 12.00 -8.77
CA PHE A 27 -25.21 10.59 -8.41
C PHE A 27 -26.62 10.10 -8.05
N ASP A 28 -27.32 10.79 -7.16
CA ASP A 28 -28.62 10.36 -6.64
C ASP A 28 -29.70 10.39 -7.74
N GLU A 29 -29.70 11.44 -8.55
CA GLU A 29 -30.64 11.61 -9.65
C GLU A 29 -30.34 10.64 -10.80
N ALA A 30 -29.07 10.51 -11.18
CA ALA A 30 -28.60 9.57 -12.20
C ALA A 30 -28.98 8.13 -11.82
N LEU A 31 -28.62 7.68 -10.61
CA LEU A 31 -28.89 6.33 -10.14
C LEU A 31 -30.40 6.02 -10.17
N LYS A 32 -31.23 6.96 -9.72
CA LYS A 32 -32.69 6.84 -9.76
C LYS A 32 -33.23 6.77 -11.18
N LYS A 33 -32.83 7.69 -12.07
CA LYS A 33 -33.32 7.77 -13.46
C LYS A 33 -32.85 6.59 -14.30
N ILE A 34 -31.58 6.21 -14.21
CA ILE A 34 -31.02 5.02 -14.86
C ILE A 34 -31.78 3.77 -14.37
N GLY A 35 -32.03 3.68 -13.06
CA GLY A 35 -32.82 2.59 -12.49
C GLY A 35 -34.25 2.50 -13.04
N GLN A 36 -34.91 3.64 -13.26
CA GLN A 36 -36.24 3.67 -13.88
C GLN A 36 -36.23 3.29 -15.36
N SER A 37 -35.14 3.58 -16.07
CA SER A 37 -34.99 3.30 -17.51
C SER A 37 -35.07 1.81 -17.86
N ILE A 38 -34.81 0.91 -16.90
CA ILE A 38 -34.84 -0.55 -17.10
C ILE A 38 -36.20 -1.07 -17.55
N HIS A 39 -37.28 -0.32 -17.28
CA HIS A 39 -38.64 -0.64 -17.72
C HIS A 39 -38.91 -0.27 -19.18
N HIS A 40 -37.98 0.40 -19.86
CA HIS A 40 -38.00 0.66 -21.30
C HIS A 40 -37.05 -0.31 -22.03
N PRO A 41 -37.38 -0.80 -23.24
CA PRO A 41 -36.51 -1.72 -23.99
C PRO A 41 -35.07 -1.24 -24.18
N ALA A 42 -34.86 0.06 -24.44
CA ALA A 42 -33.53 0.65 -24.56
C ALA A 42 -32.71 0.53 -23.26
N GLY A 43 -33.29 0.92 -22.11
CA GLY A 43 -32.61 0.80 -20.81
C GLY A 43 -32.36 -0.66 -20.43
N LYS A 44 -33.32 -1.55 -20.71
CA LYS A 44 -33.13 -2.99 -20.53
C LYS A 44 -31.97 -3.54 -21.38
N SER A 45 -31.86 -3.10 -22.64
CA SER A 45 -30.82 -3.59 -23.56
C SER A 45 -29.40 -3.20 -23.13
N LEU A 46 -29.24 -2.02 -22.52
CA LEU A 46 -27.94 -1.52 -22.05
C LEU A 46 -27.58 -2.07 -20.65
N LEU A 47 -28.53 -2.08 -19.70
CA LEU A 47 -28.25 -2.47 -18.31
C LEU A 47 -28.25 -3.99 -18.09
N LEU A 48 -28.96 -4.74 -18.94
CA LEU A 48 -28.97 -6.22 -18.93
C LEU A 48 -28.18 -6.80 -20.11
N GLU A 49 -27.21 -6.06 -20.65
CA GLU A 49 -26.46 -6.48 -21.83
C GLU A 49 -25.73 -7.80 -21.55
N LYS A 50 -26.03 -8.84 -22.34
CA LYS A 50 -25.41 -10.17 -22.17
C LYS A 50 -23.89 -10.14 -22.34
N ASN A 51 -23.36 -9.19 -23.10
CA ASN A 51 -21.94 -9.06 -23.35
C ASN A 51 -21.13 -8.64 -22.11
N LEU A 52 -21.78 -8.13 -21.06
CA LEU A 52 -21.16 -7.87 -19.75
C LEU A 52 -20.86 -9.17 -18.98
N LEU A 53 -21.37 -10.31 -19.48
CA LEU A 53 -21.15 -11.66 -18.97
C LEU A 53 -20.52 -12.51 -20.09
N PRO A 54 -19.27 -12.23 -20.49
CA PRO A 54 -18.63 -12.93 -21.60
C PRO A 54 -18.50 -14.43 -21.30
N ASN A 55 -18.80 -15.24 -22.31
CA ASN A 55 -18.75 -16.71 -22.24
C ASN A 55 -17.41 -17.31 -22.68
N SER A 56 -16.45 -16.46 -23.06
CA SER A 56 -15.08 -16.82 -23.39
C SER A 56 -14.19 -15.58 -23.28
N TYR A 57 -12.86 -15.77 -23.26
CA TYR A 57 -11.91 -14.66 -23.32
C TYR A 57 -12.04 -13.82 -24.61
N ALA A 58 -12.45 -14.42 -25.73
CA ALA A 58 -12.69 -13.73 -27.00
C ALA A 58 -13.84 -12.71 -26.94
N ASN A 59 -14.75 -12.88 -25.97
CA ASN A 59 -15.92 -12.03 -25.80
C ASN A 59 -15.72 -10.91 -24.76
N ILE A 60 -14.56 -10.85 -24.09
CA ILE A 60 -14.26 -9.75 -23.17
C ILE A 60 -14.26 -8.41 -23.95
N ARG A 61 -14.88 -7.38 -23.36
CA ARG A 61 -15.06 -6.06 -23.96
C ARG A 61 -15.79 -6.03 -25.31
N ASN A 62 -16.56 -7.08 -25.63
CA ASN A 62 -17.46 -7.10 -26.78
C ASN A 62 -18.83 -6.47 -26.46
N THR A 63 -18.84 -5.40 -25.65
CA THR A 63 -20.06 -4.67 -25.25
C THR A 63 -20.20 -3.39 -26.05
N ARG A 64 -21.42 -2.85 -26.11
CA ARG A 64 -21.62 -1.53 -26.70
C ARG A 64 -20.98 -0.46 -25.81
N GLN A 65 -20.02 0.27 -26.36
CA GLN A 65 -19.47 1.44 -25.69
C GLN A 65 -20.57 2.49 -25.49
N THR A 66 -20.65 3.03 -24.28
CA THR A 66 -21.62 4.08 -23.94
C THR A 66 -21.11 5.46 -24.37
N TYR A 67 -21.93 6.49 -24.23
CA TYR A 67 -21.47 7.88 -24.35
C TYR A 67 -20.70 8.30 -23.08
N PHE A 68 -19.58 9.01 -23.26
CA PHE A 68 -18.76 9.57 -22.20
C PHE A 68 -19.28 10.96 -21.82
N THR A 69 -19.64 11.17 -20.55
CA THR A 69 -20.25 12.44 -20.10
C THR A 69 -19.31 13.37 -19.34
N ASP A 70 -18.05 12.97 -19.13
CA ASP A 70 -17.08 13.72 -18.30
C ASP A 70 -17.60 13.98 -16.85
N ASN A 71 -18.60 13.22 -16.42
CA ASN A 71 -19.24 13.35 -15.11
C ASN A 71 -19.02 12.08 -14.28
N LEU A 72 -18.05 12.15 -13.37
CA LEU A 72 -17.69 11.04 -12.48
C LEU A 72 -18.90 10.47 -11.72
N GLU A 73 -19.77 11.32 -11.17
CA GLU A 73 -20.93 10.86 -10.39
C GLU A 73 -21.90 10.03 -11.24
N GLY A 74 -22.15 10.47 -12.47
CA GLY A 74 -23.02 9.77 -13.42
C GLY A 74 -22.43 8.48 -13.95
N GLU A 75 -21.12 8.46 -14.23
CA GLU A 75 -20.39 7.25 -14.64
C GLU A 75 -20.39 6.19 -13.52
N ILE A 76 -20.17 6.60 -12.27
CA ILE A 76 -20.27 5.71 -11.10
C ILE A 76 -21.71 5.22 -10.90
N ALA A 77 -22.71 6.10 -11.02
CA ALA A 77 -24.12 5.71 -10.88
C ALA A 77 -24.54 4.67 -11.94
N TRP A 78 -24.04 4.82 -13.18
CA TRP A 78 -24.24 3.86 -14.26
C TRP A 78 -23.63 2.50 -13.94
N MET A 79 -22.34 2.48 -13.58
CA MET A 79 -21.62 1.26 -13.20
C MET A 79 -22.31 0.57 -12.02
N LEU A 80 -22.63 1.32 -10.96
CA LEU A 80 -23.32 0.79 -9.78
C LEU A 80 -24.66 0.14 -10.15
N LYS A 81 -25.40 0.69 -11.10
CA LYS A 81 -26.67 0.10 -11.54
C LYS A 81 -26.48 -1.26 -12.21
N ILE A 82 -25.46 -1.39 -13.06
CA ILE A 82 -25.09 -2.68 -13.69
C ILE A 82 -24.73 -3.72 -12.61
N LEU A 83 -23.97 -3.30 -11.59
CA LEU A 83 -23.58 -4.18 -10.49
C LEU A 83 -24.79 -4.64 -9.66
N ILE A 84 -25.69 -3.71 -9.29
CA ILE A 84 -26.91 -4.03 -8.53
C ILE A 84 -27.79 -5.03 -9.28
N VAL A 85 -27.93 -4.88 -10.60
CA VAL A 85 -28.66 -5.83 -11.46
C VAL A 85 -28.05 -7.23 -11.38
N ASN A 86 -26.72 -7.34 -11.30
CA ASN A 86 -25.98 -8.58 -11.29
C ASN A 86 -25.60 -9.07 -9.87
N LYS A 87 -26.23 -8.50 -8.82
CA LYS A 87 -25.84 -8.73 -7.43
C LYS A 87 -25.68 -10.20 -7.05
N ASN A 88 -26.58 -11.09 -7.49
CA ASN A 88 -26.53 -12.50 -7.10
C ASN A 88 -25.28 -13.20 -7.65
N LYS A 89 -24.86 -12.84 -8.86
CA LYS A 89 -23.61 -13.35 -9.43
C LYS A 89 -22.41 -12.76 -8.69
N LEU A 90 -22.44 -11.47 -8.40
CA LEU A 90 -21.34 -10.82 -7.68
C LEU A 90 -21.20 -11.33 -6.24
N SER A 91 -22.31 -11.64 -5.55
CA SER A 91 -22.27 -12.28 -4.23
C SER A 91 -21.59 -13.64 -4.29
N PHE A 92 -21.89 -14.46 -5.31
CA PHE A 92 -21.20 -15.73 -5.54
C PHE A 92 -19.71 -15.52 -5.84
N PHE A 93 -19.37 -14.52 -6.66
CA PHE A 93 -17.98 -14.17 -6.95
C PHE A 93 -17.20 -13.78 -5.67
N ILE A 94 -17.76 -12.91 -4.82
CA ILE A 94 -17.09 -12.45 -3.58
C ILE A 94 -16.80 -13.61 -2.63
N GLU A 95 -17.74 -14.56 -2.50
CA GLU A 95 -17.52 -15.78 -1.71
C GLU A 95 -16.38 -16.61 -2.29
N LYS A 96 -16.39 -16.85 -3.60
CA LYS A 96 -15.37 -17.64 -4.29
C LYS A 96 -14.01 -16.93 -4.38
N GLU A 97 -13.97 -15.61 -4.40
CA GLU A 97 -12.73 -14.81 -4.34
C GLU A 97 -11.99 -15.06 -3.02
N ASN A 98 -12.73 -15.16 -1.90
CA ASN A 98 -12.15 -15.48 -0.60
C ASN A 98 -11.62 -16.92 -0.54
N GLU A 99 -12.42 -17.89 -1.01
CA GLU A 99 -11.97 -19.30 -1.11
C GLU A 99 -10.71 -19.41 -2.00
N PHE A 100 -10.71 -18.72 -3.14
CA PHE A 100 -9.58 -18.70 -4.08
C PHE A 100 -8.30 -18.22 -3.39
N GLN A 101 -8.38 -17.11 -2.66
CA GLN A 101 -7.26 -16.52 -1.96
C GLN A 101 -6.69 -17.45 -0.88
N GLU A 102 -7.55 -18.05 -0.06
CA GLU A 102 -7.12 -18.98 0.99
C GLU A 102 -6.41 -20.21 0.38
N GLN A 103 -6.99 -20.83 -0.66
CA GLN A 103 -6.37 -21.97 -1.34
C GLN A 103 -5.06 -21.60 -2.04
N LEU A 104 -4.97 -20.40 -2.62
CA LEU A 104 -3.75 -19.88 -3.24
C LEU A 104 -2.61 -19.75 -2.22
N ILE A 105 -2.89 -19.16 -1.05
CA ILE A 105 -1.90 -19.00 0.03
C ILE A 105 -1.46 -20.37 0.57
N LEU A 106 -2.36 -21.34 0.65
CA LEU A 106 -2.06 -22.70 1.08
C LEU A 106 -1.40 -23.58 -0.02
N ASN A 107 -1.00 -23.00 -1.16
CA ASN A 107 -0.42 -23.71 -2.32
C ASN A 107 -1.30 -24.83 -2.91
N ASN A 108 -2.62 -24.78 -2.71
CA ASN A 108 -3.54 -25.77 -3.27
C ASN A 108 -4.00 -25.41 -4.70
N TYR A 109 -3.06 -25.44 -5.64
CA TYR A 109 -3.28 -24.95 -7.01
C TYR A 109 -4.42 -25.65 -7.75
N VAL A 110 -4.64 -26.95 -7.50
CA VAL A 110 -5.73 -27.70 -8.13
C VAL A 110 -7.09 -27.11 -7.75
N ASN A 111 -7.31 -26.87 -6.44
CA ASN A 111 -8.53 -26.23 -5.99
C ASN A 111 -8.63 -24.78 -6.48
N THR A 112 -7.52 -24.06 -6.51
CA THR A 112 -7.46 -22.70 -7.04
C THR A 112 -7.92 -22.62 -8.51
N PHE A 113 -7.48 -23.54 -9.38
CA PHE A 113 -7.96 -23.64 -10.77
C PHE A 113 -9.44 -24.04 -10.86
N ASN A 114 -9.89 -24.96 -10.01
CA ASN A 114 -11.30 -25.38 -9.97
C ASN A 114 -12.23 -24.21 -9.61
N ILE A 115 -11.82 -23.36 -8.66
CA ILE A 115 -12.60 -22.17 -8.27
C ILE A 115 -12.71 -21.18 -9.45
N ILE A 116 -11.62 -20.91 -10.17
CA ILE A 116 -11.69 -20.07 -11.38
C ILE A 116 -12.64 -20.66 -12.42
N SER A 117 -12.56 -21.98 -12.64
CA SER A 117 -13.41 -22.68 -13.60
C SER A 117 -14.89 -22.57 -13.20
N GLU A 118 -15.19 -22.76 -11.92
CA GLU A 118 -16.54 -22.62 -11.36
C GLU A 118 -17.10 -21.19 -11.54
N ILE A 119 -16.27 -20.16 -11.32
CA ILE A 119 -16.63 -18.75 -11.56
C ILE A 119 -16.94 -18.52 -13.04
N ASN A 120 -16.05 -18.98 -13.94
CA ASN A 120 -16.20 -18.79 -15.39
C ASN A 120 -17.49 -19.44 -15.92
N GLU A 121 -17.79 -20.66 -15.46
CA GLU A 121 -18.98 -21.42 -15.87
C GLU A 121 -20.29 -20.82 -15.34
N LYS A 122 -20.31 -20.37 -14.07
CA LYS A 122 -21.54 -19.88 -13.42
C LYS A 122 -21.80 -18.39 -13.66
N ILE A 123 -20.76 -17.60 -13.91
CA ILE A 123 -20.85 -16.14 -14.06
C ILE A 123 -20.41 -15.72 -15.45
N CYS A 124 -19.10 -15.61 -15.67
CA CYS A 124 -18.47 -15.15 -16.89
C CYS A 124 -16.95 -15.22 -16.80
N PHE A 125 -16.30 -15.14 -17.96
CA PHE A 125 -14.86 -14.90 -18.07
C PHE A 125 -14.54 -13.44 -17.70
N SER A 126 -13.34 -13.20 -17.17
CA SER A 126 -12.93 -11.87 -16.70
C SER A 126 -11.42 -11.68 -16.83
N TYR A 127 -10.97 -10.43 -16.78
CA TYR A 127 -9.54 -10.14 -16.68
C TYR A 127 -8.96 -10.65 -15.36
N TRP A 128 -9.72 -10.56 -14.26
CA TRP A 128 -9.33 -11.19 -13.00
C TRP A 128 -9.02 -12.68 -13.18
N ALA A 129 -9.88 -13.45 -13.85
CA ALA A 129 -9.64 -14.87 -14.08
C ALA A 129 -8.41 -15.09 -14.98
N MET A 130 -8.30 -14.34 -16.08
CA MET A 130 -7.18 -14.42 -17.02
C MET A 130 -5.83 -14.17 -16.33
N GLU A 131 -5.74 -13.08 -15.56
CA GLU A 131 -4.53 -12.65 -14.86
C GLU A 131 -4.07 -13.71 -13.84
N ASN A 132 -5.01 -14.26 -13.06
CA ASN A 132 -4.70 -15.30 -12.08
C ASN A 132 -4.28 -16.62 -12.75
N ILE A 133 -4.87 -16.99 -13.89
CA ILE A 133 -4.46 -18.21 -14.63
C ILE A 133 -3.01 -18.12 -15.10
N PHE A 134 -2.58 -16.98 -15.63
CA PHE A 134 -1.18 -16.77 -16.04
C PHE A 134 -0.22 -17.03 -14.88
N SER A 135 -0.50 -16.42 -13.72
CA SER A 135 0.33 -16.57 -12.52
C SER A 135 0.31 -17.97 -11.93
N LEU A 136 -0.83 -18.68 -11.99
CA LEU A 136 -0.92 -20.07 -11.54
C LEU A 136 -0.19 -21.05 -12.47
N LYS A 137 -0.25 -20.83 -13.78
CA LYS A 137 0.46 -21.65 -14.77
C LYS A 137 1.97 -21.52 -14.60
N ASP A 138 2.47 -20.30 -14.42
CA ASP A 138 3.89 -20.06 -14.17
C ASP A 138 4.37 -20.74 -12.87
N LYS A 139 3.58 -20.62 -11.78
CA LYS A 139 3.92 -21.22 -10.48
C LYS A 139 3.83 -22.75 -10.44
N SER A 140 2.97 -23.38 -11.24
CA SER A 140 2.70 -24.81 -11.12
C SER A 140 3.64 -25.71 -11.93
N LYS A 141 4.09 -25.28 -13.13
CA LYS A 141 4.83 -26.14 -14.08
C LYS A 141 5.79 -25.39 -15.04
N ASP A 142 6.56 -24.44 -14.50
CA ASP A 142 7.49 -23.57 -15.23
C ASP A 142 6.80 -22.67 -16.30
N SER A 143 7.50 -21.63 -16.77
CA SER A 143 6.94 -20.57 -17.65
C SER A 143 6.40 -21.05 -19.01
N LYS A 144 6.55 -22.34 -19.34
CA LYS A 144 6.06 -22.91 -20.60
C LYS A 144 4.53 -22.91 -20.69
N GLU A 145 3.82 -23.31 -19.64
CA GLU A 145 2.34 -23.34 -19.68
C GLU A 145 1.74 -21.93 -19.74
N ASN A 146 2.42 -20.95 -19.14
CA ASN A 146 2.11 -19.53 -19.23
C ASN A 146 2.15 -19.08 -20.71
N TRP A 147 3.24 -19.37 -21.42
CA TRP A 147 3.37 -19.03 -22.86
C TRP A 147 2.41 -19.80 -23.77
N GLU A 148 2.09 -21.05 -23.46
CA GLU A 148 1.08 -21.82 -24.20
C GLU A 148 -0.31 -21.17 -24.07
N PHE A 149 -0.66 -20.72 -22.86
CA PHE A 149 -1.91 -19.98 -22.63
C PHE A 149 -1.91 -18.62 -23.33
N LEU A 150 -0.79 -17.89 -23.34
CA LEU A 150 -0.68 -16.63 -24.10
C LEU A 150 -0.90 -16.85 -25.60
N LYS A 151 -0.34 -17.93 -26.18
CA LYS A 151 -0.56 -18.30 -27.57
C LYS A 151 -2.03 -18.62 -27.86
N GLU A 152 -2.70 -19.32 -26.95
CA GLU A 152 -4.14 -19.61 -27.04
C GLU A 152 -4.96 -18.30 -27.07
N ILE A 153 -4.68 -17.37 -26.15
CA ILE A 153 -5.33 -16.06 -26.10
C ILE A 153 -5.08 -15.28 -27.40
N ASN A 154 -3.83 -15.20 -27.87
CA ASN A 154 -3.47 -14.50 -29.11
C ASN A 154 -4.13 -15.11 -30.36
N SER A 155 -4.48 -16.39 -30.34
CA SER A 155 -5.17 -17.07 -31.44
C SER A 155 -6.69 -16.93 -31.42
N SER A 156 -7.28 -16.63 -30.24
CA SER A 156 -8.73 -16.65 -30.03
C SER A 156 -9.35 -15.28 -29.80
N VAL A 157 -8.58 -14.30 -29.33
CA VAL A 157 -9.04 -12.96 -29.01
C VAL A 157 -8.71 -11.99 -30.15
N ASN A 158 -9.70 -11.19 -30.58
CA ASN A 158 -9.51 -10.16 -31.61
C ASN A 158 -9.38 -8.73 -31.05
N ASN A 159 -9.65 -8.52 -29.75
CA ASN A 159 -9.59 -7.20 -29.13
C ASN A 159 -8.14 -6.83 -28.77
N ASN A 160 -7.58 -5.82 -29.43
CA ASN A 160 -6.18 -5.40 -29.24
C ASN A 160 -5.84 -5.04 -27.79
N LEU A 161 -6.77 -4.43 -27.05
CA LEU A 161 -6.52 -4.05 -25.66
C LEU A 161 -6.50 -5.29 -24.75
N THR A 162 -7.39 -6.26 -24.99
CA THR A 162 -7.38 -7.55 -24.30
C THR A 162 -6.08 -8.31 -24.58
N LEU A 163 -5.60 -8.32 -25.82
CA LEU A 163 -4.32 -8.93 -26.20
C LEU A 163 -3.14 -8.28 -25.47
N LEU A 164 -3.10 -6.93 -25.47
CA LEU A 164 -2.06 -6.18 -24.77
C LEU A 164 -2.06 -6.46 -23.27
N PHE A 165 -3.24 -6.48 -22.62
CA PHE A 165 -3.32 -6.85 -21.21
C PHE A 165 -2.87 -8.28 -20.96
N ALA A 166 -3.23 -9.24 -21.83
CA ALA A 166 -2.78 -10.62 -21.71
C ALA A 166 -1.26 -10.75 -21.80
N GLU A 167 -0.60 -10.01 -22.70
CA GLU A 167 0.87 -9.96 -22.78
C GLU A 167 1.49 -9.49 -21.47
N PHE A 168 0.97 -8.40 -20.89
CA PHE A 168 1.48 -7.90 -19.61
C PHE A 168 1.19 -8.85 -18.46
N PHE A 169 0.00 -9.48 -18.41
CA PHE A 169 -0.35 -10.46 -17.40
C PHE A 169 0.55 -11.71 -17.46
N SER A 170 0.90 -12.15 -18.66
CA SER A 170 1.86 -13.23 -18.86
C SER A 170 3.26 -12.84 -18.36
N LYS A 171 3.77 -11.67 -18.76
CA LYS A 171 5.11 -11.18 -18.35
C LYS A 171 5.26 -11.00 -16.85
N LYS A 172 4.27 -10.38 -16.20
CA LYS A 172 4.34 -10.14 -14.75
C LYS A 172 4.30 -11.43 -13.92
N ALA A 173 3.74 -12.51 -14.46
CA ALA A 173 3.76 -13.83 -13.84
C ALA A 173 5.14 -14.49 -13.87
N GLU A 174 5.97 -14.24 -14.89
CA GLU A 174 7.25 -14.91 -15.10
C GLU A 174 8.24 -14.68 -13.95
N LYS A 175 8.78 -15.76 -13.38
CA LYS A 175 9.76 -15.68 -12.28
C LYS A 175 11.00 -14.83 -12.61
N GLU A 176 11.45 -14.83 -13.86
CA GLU A 176 12.67 -14.12 -14.29
C GLU A 176 12.48 -12.61 -14.47
N VAL A 177 11.24 -12.14 -14.63
CA VAL A 177 10.94 -10.72 -14.81
C VAL A 177 10.92 -10.02 -13.46
N SER A 178 11.95 -9.21 -13.19
CA SER A 178 11.99 -8.37 -11.99
C SER A 178 10.93 -7.26 -12.01
N THR A 179 10.62 -6.71 -10.85
CA THR A 179 9.67 -5.60 -10.71
C THR A 179 10.13 -4.36 -11.48
N LEU A 180 11.45 -4.09 -11.46
CA LEU A 180 12.06 -2.99 -12.20
C LEU A 180 11.99 -3.21 -13.72
N GLN A 181 12.23 -4.44 -14.19
CA GLN A 181 12.11 -4.76 -15.61
C GLN A 181 10.66 -4.55 -16.08
N PHE A 182 9.68 -5.06 -15.33
CA PHE A 182 8.27 -4.85 -15.64
C PHE A 182 7.91 -3.36 -15.69
N LYS A 183 8.35 -2.57 -14.71
CA LYS A 183 8.14 -1.12 -14.68
C LYS A 183 8.68 -0.44 -15.95
N ARG A 184 9.92 -0.74 -16.34
CA ARG A 184 10.55 -0.19 -17.56
C ARG A 184 9.79 -0.55 -18.83
N GLU A 185 9.32 -1.80 -18.93
CA GLU A 185 8.52 -2.23 -20.07
C GLU A 185 7.16 -1.51 -20.15
N LEU A 186 6.52 -1.28 -19.00
CA LEU A 186 5.29 -0.48 -18.93
C LEU A 186 5.54 0.98 -19.34
N GLU A 187 6.61 1.60 -18.83
CA GLU A 187 7.04 2.96 -19.17
C GLU A 187 7.25 3.13 -20.68
N ASN A 188 7.90 2.16 -21.32
CA ASN A 188 8.16 2.20 -22.76
C ASN A 188 6.87 2.26 -23.60
N ILE A 189 5.79 1.64 -23.14
CA ILE A 189 4.51 1.67 -23.87
C ILE A 189 3.77 2.97 -23.61
N ILE A 190 3.74 3.45 -22.37
CA ILE A 190 2.98 4.66 -22.03
C ILE A 190 3.64 5.95 -22.55
N ASN A 191 4.96 5.98 -22.75
CA ASN A 191 5.68 7.18 -23.23
C ASN A 191 5.21 7.70 -24.61
N GLY A 192 4.47 6.91 -25.38
CA GLY A 192 3.90 7.31 -26.68
C GLY A 192 2.40 7.61 -26.66
N LEU A 193 1.73 7.52 -25.52
CA LEU A 193 0.28 7.66 -25.40
C LEU A 193 -0.11 9.07 -24.93
N ASN A 194 -1.37 9.45 -25.16
CA ASN A 194 -1.92 10.66 -24.53
C ASN A 194 -2.13 10.44 -23.01
N GLU A 195 -2.33 11.52 -22.25
CA GLU A 195 -2.46 11.43 -20.78
C GLU A 195 -3.59 10.49 -20.33
N ARG A 196 -4.76 10.55 -20.98
CA ARG A 196 -5.93 9.73 -20.63
C ARG A 196 -5.67 8.23 -20.83
N ASP A 197 -5.09 7.87 -21.97
CA ASP A 197 -4.75 6.48 -22.28
C ASP A 197 -3.64 5.99 -21.35
N THR A 198 -2.63 6.83 -21.09
CA THR A 198 -1.55 6.56 -20.12
C THR A 198 -2.12 6.22 -18.74
N GLU A 199 -3.01 7.05 -18.20
CA GLU A 199 -3.67 6.81 -16.93
C GLU A 199 -4.46 5.49 -16.91
N THR A 200 -5.10 5.13 -18.02
CA THR A 200 -5.84 3.87 -18.16
C THR A 200 -4.92 2.66 -18.04
N PHE A 201 -3.78 2.67 -18.73
CA PHE A 201 -2.80 1.59 -18.67
C PHE A 201 -2.17 1.49 -17.28
N ILE A 202 -1.77 2.63 -16.71
CA ILE A 202 -1.23 2.70 -15.37
C ILE A 202 -2.22 2.14 -14.35
N PHE A 203 -3.49 2.56 -14.37
CA PHE A 203 -4.47 2.11 -13.39
C PHE A 203 -4.67 0.59 -13.44
N LYS A 204 -4.59 -0.01 -14.64
CA LYS A 204 -4.77 -1.44 -14.86
C LYS A 204 -3.53 -2.29 -14.55
N LEU A 205 -2.33 -1.81 -14.91
CA LEU A 205 -1.12 -2.62 -14.91
C LEU A 205 -0.05 -2.15 -13.92
N GLY A 206 -0.07 -0.89 -13.51
CA GLY A 206 1.05 -0.24 -12.82
C GLY A 206 0.63 0.70 -11.71
N SER A 207 -0.53 0.48 -11.07
CA SER A 207 -1.03 1.35 -9.99
C SER A 207 -0.09 1.39 -8.78
N ILE A 208 0.77 0.38 -8.63
CA ILE A 208 1.89 0.36 -7.68
C ILE A 208 3.03 1.32 -8.05
N TYR A 209 3.25 1.62 -9.32
CA TYR A 209 4.38 2.47 -9.74
C TYR A 209 3.95 3.91 -9.98
N PHE A 210 2.70 4.11 -10.40
CA PHE A 210 2.16 5.44 -10.68
C PHE A 210 0.70 5.51 -10.22
N ASN A 211 0.36 6.57 -9.50
CA ASN A 211 -0.90 6.65 -8.76
C ASN A 211 -1.41 8.09 -8.61
N ASN A 212 -1.14 8.91 -9.62
CA ASN A 212 -1.72 10.25 -9.76
C ASN A 212 -2.57 10.28 -11.03
N PHE A 213 -3.90 10.21 -10.86
CA PHE A 213 -4.87 10.15 -11.95
C PHE A 213 -5.72 11.41 -11.98
N LYS A 214 -5.72 12.12 -13.10
CA LYS A 214 -6.52 13.32 -13.35
C LYS A 214 -7.86 13.00 -13.99
N TYR A 215 -7.93 11.99 -14.85
CA TYR A 215 -9.08 11.68 -15.71
C TYR A 215 -9.90 10.49 -15.18
N VAL A 216 -10.33 10.58 -13.92
CA VAL A 216 -10.93 9.44 -13.19
C VAL A 216 -12.27 9.00 -13.80
N GLU A 217 -13.05 9.95 -14.30
CA GLU A 217 -14.28 9.71 -15.05
C GLU A 217 -14.02 8.93 -16.34
N ALA A 218 -12.91 9.19 -17.04
CA ALA A 218 -12.52 8.45 -18.24
C ALA A 218 -12.12 7.00 -17.92
N LEU A 219 -11.44 6.76 -16.78
CA LEU A 219 -11.14 5.41 -16.31
C LEU A 219 -12.43 4.60 -16.08
N THR A 220 -13.40 5.22 -15.40
CA THR A 220 -14.71 4.62 -15.11
C THR A 220 -15.47 4.29 -16.40
N PHE A 221 -15.44 5.23 -17.35
CA PHE A 221 -16.04 5.06 -18.66
C PHE A 221 -15.42 3.91 -19.46
N ILE A 222 -14.10 3.83 -19.55
CA ILE A 222 -13.41 2.75 -20.27
C ILE A 222 -13.74 1.39 -19.64
N GLU A 223 -13.79 1.33 -18.31
CA GLU A 223 -14.08 0.09 -17.60
C GLU A 223 -15.53 -0.39 -17.73
N SER A 224 -16.47 0.50 -18.08
CA SER A 224 -17.87 0.13 -18.33
C SER A 224 -18.06 -0.94 -19.41
N THR A 225 -17.02 -1.19 -20.22
CA THR A 225 -17.01 -2.24 -21.25
C THR A 225 -16.52 -3.61 -20.76
N SER A 226 -15.86 -3.69 -19.61
CA SER A 226 -15.34 -4.95 -19.06
C SER A 226 -16.46 -5.82 -18.49
N SER A 227 -16.10 -7.05 -18.06
CA SER A 227 -17.06 -7.95 -17.41
C SER A 227 -17.60 -7.34 -16.11
N VAL A 228 -18.76 -7.81 -15.64
CA VAL A 228 -19.33 -7.35 -14.35
C VAL A 228 -18.39 -7.60 -13.17
N ILE A 229 -17.58 -8.66 -13.22
CA ILE A 229 -16.56 -8.97 -12.19
C ILE A 229 -15.49 -7.88 -12.19
N ASP A 230 -14.95 -7.56 -13.37
CA ASP A 230 -13.87 -6.57 -13.50
C ASP A 230 -14.36 -5.16 -13.13
N GLN A 231 -15.60 -4.81 -13.50
CA GLN A 231 -16.24 -3.55 -13.08
C GLN A 231 -16.41 -3.46 -11.57
N TYR A 232 -16.77 -4.56 -10.90
CA TYR A 232 -16.90 -4.58 -9.45
C TYR A 232 -15.55 -4.33 -8.76
N LEU A 233 -14.51 -5.09 -9.16
CA LEU A 233 -13.16 -4.94 -8.61
C LEU A 233 -12.60 -3.55 -8.88
N PHE A 234 -12.83 -3.02 -10.09
CA PHE A 234 -12.45 -1.65 -10.43
C PHE A 234 -13.16 -0.62 -9.54
N LEU A 235 -14.47 -0.75 -9.29
CA LEU A 235 -15.19 0.16 -8.42
C LEU A 235 -14.57 0.19 -7.02
N MET A 236 -14.18 -0.97 -6.46
CA MET A 236 -13.54 -1.02 -5.15
C MET A 236 -12.17 -0.32 -5.14
N ASP A 237 -11.33 -0.57 -6.16
CA ASP A 237 -10.04 0.11 -6.32
C ASP A 237 -10.22 1.63 -6.51
N LEU A 238 -11.24 2.04 -7.28
CA LEU A 238 -11.58 3.43 -7.54
C LEU A 238 -12.05 4.15 -6.26
N LEU A 239 -12.92 3.55 -5.46
CA LEU A 239 -13.38 4.16 -4.21
C LEU A 239 -12.24 4.34 -3.21
N LEU A 240 -11.29 3.39 -3.14
CA LEU A 240 -10.09 3.54 -2.35
C LEU A 240 -9.19 4.67 -2.87
N TYR A 241 -9.08 4.85 -4.19
CA TYR A 241 -8.33 5.96 -4.78
C TYR A 241 -8.98 7.31 -4.44
N LEU A 242 -10.29 7.44 -4.68
CA LEU A 242 -11.05 8.66 -4.40
C LEU A 242 -11.05 9.03 -2.91
N HIS A 243 -10.86 8.06 -2.00
CA HIS A 243 -10.80 8.33 -0.56
C HIS A 243 -9.68 9.31 -0.18
N TYR A 244 -8.60 9.40 -0.97
CA TYR A 244 -7.51 10.31 -0.67
C TYR A 244 -7.95 11.78 -0.64
N GLU A 245 -8.89 12.15 -1.51
CA GLU A 245 -9.40 13.51 -1.58
C GLU A 245 -10.72 13.66 -0.81
N LYS A 246 -10.69 14.41 0.30
CA LYS A 246 -11.85 14.63 1.19
C LYS A 246 -13.12 15.10 0.45
N LYS A 247 -12.99 15.82 -0.67
CA LYS A 247 -14.12 16.27 -1.52
C LYS A 247 -14.99 15.11 -2.03
N HIS A 248 -14.43 13.92 -2.19
CA HIS A 248 -15.15 12.74 -2.69
C HIS A 248 -15.78 11.89 -1.59
N HIS A 249 -15.51 12.13 -0.31
CA HIS A 249 -16.01 11.29 0.80
C HIS A 249 -17.54 11.16 0.81
N SER A 250 -18.27 12.24 0.52
CA SER A 250 -19.73 12.19 0.44
C SER A 250 -20.23 11.24 -0.65
N LEU A 251 -19.61 11.29 -1.84
CA LEU A 251 -19.95 10.40 -2.96
C LEU A 251 -19.64 8.94 -2.59
N ILE A 252 -18.47 8.67 -2.01
CA ILE A 252 -18.07 7.32 -1.59
C ILE A 252 -19.09 6.74 -0.60
N VAL A 253 -19.47 7.50 0.44
CA VAL A 253 -20.47 7.05 1.43
C VAL A 253 -21.82 6.75 0.77
N LYS A 254 -22.27 7.56 -0.20
CA LYS A 254 -23.51 7.28 -0.95
C LYS A 254 -23.43 5.97 -1.74
N VAL A 255 -22.32 5.73 -2.44
CA VAL A 255 -22.09 4.49 -3.21
C VAL A 255 -22.08 3.27 -2.30
N LEU A 256 -21.33 3.31 -1.20
CA LEU A 256 -21.21 2.22 -0.24
C LEU A 256 -22.56 1.89 0.42
N ASN A 257 -23.33 2.91 0.81
CA ASN A 257 -24.68 2.72 1.37
C ASN A 257 -25.64 2.07 0.37
N GLU A 258 -25.55 2.41 -0.91
CA GLU A 258 -26.36 1.75 -1.94
C GLU A 258 -25.93 0.29 -2.17
N LEU A 259 -24.64 -0.04 -2.11
CA LEU A 259 -24.20 -1.45 -2.13
C LEU A 259 -24.76 -2.24 -0.93
N ILE A 260 -24.67 -1.69 0.28
CA ILE A 260 -25.20 -2.32 1.51
C ILE A 260 -26.71 -2.53 1.39
N LYS A 261 -27.45 -1.49 0.99
CA LYS A 261 -28.90 -1.53 0.81
C LYS A 261 -29.35 -2.57 -0.21
N ASN A 262 -28.52 -2.85 -1.21
CA ASN A 262 -28.82 -3.88 -2.22
C ASN A 262 -28.34 -5.29 -1.82
N GLY A 263 -27.69 -5.44 -0.66
CA GLY A 263 -27.35 -6.71 -0.03
C GLY A 263 -25.96 -7.24 -0.37
N PHE A 264 -25.03 -6.39 -0.81
CA PHE A 264 -23.63 -6.78 -1.00
C PHE A 264 -22.97 -7.06 0.36
N LYS A 265 -22.26 -8.18 0.45
CA LYS A 265 -21.55 -8.64 1.66
C LYS A 265 -20.07 -8.83 1.34
N ASP A 266 -19.34 -7.73 1.32
CA ASP A 266 -17.89 -7.68 1.12
C ASP A 266 -17.27 -6.87 2.24
N SER A 267 -16.24 -7.40 2.92
CA SER A 267 -15.58 -6.70 4.02
C SER A 267 -15.01 -5.35 3.60
N ARG A 268 -14.54 -5.23 2.35
CA ARG A 268 -13.98 -4.00 1.78
C ARG A 268 -14.96 -2.83 1.85
N ILE A 269 -16.26 -3.09 1.73
CA ILE A 269 -17.31 -2.06 1.84
C ILE A 269 -17.33 -1.46 3.24
N GLN A 270 -17.29 -2.32 4.27
CA GLN A 270 -17.28 -1.89 5.66
C GLN A 270 -15.96 -1.18 6.02
N ARG A 271 -14.81 -1.70 5.54
CA ARG A 271 -13.49 -1.07 5.75
C ARG A 271 -13.40 0.32 5.12
N LEU A 272 -13.94 0.51 3.90
CA LEU A 272 -14.00 1.83 3.28
C LEU A 272 -14.92 2.78 4.06
N LEU A 273 -16.07 2.30 4.55
CA LEU A 273 -16.97 3.11 5.38
C LEU A 273 -16.28 3.57 6.68
N GLU A 274 -15.53 2.69 7.34
CA GLU A 274 -14.74 3.04 8.53
C GLU A 274 -13.75 4.18 8.23
N LEU A 275 -13.14 4.21 7.05
CA LEU A 275 -12.19 5.27 6.68
C LEU A 275 -12.87 6.60 6.29
N THR A 276 -14.02 6.56 5.63
CA THR A 276 -14.69 7.76 5.06
C THR A 276 -15.74 8.39 5.96
N SER A 277 -16.32 7.62 6.87
CA SER A 277 -17.48 8.06 7.66
C SER A 277 -17.05 8.73 8.97
N ILE A 278 -18.01 9.41 9.60
CA ILE A 278 -17.84 10.12 10.88
C ILE A 278 -18.66 9.37 11.93
N ASN A 279 -18.14 9.25 13.17
CA ASN A 279 -18.80 8.64 14.31
C ASN A 279 -19.22 7.16 14.11
N VAL A 280 -18.34 6.36 13.51
CA VAL A 280 -18.62 4.94 13.23
C VAL A 280 -18.00 4.03 14.30
N PRO A 281 -18.77 3.07 14.86
CA PRO A 281 -18.21 2.05 15.74
C PRO A 281 -17.38 1.05 14.95
N ILE A 282 -16.17 0.75 15.45
CA ILE A 282 -15.32 -0.32 14.92
C ILE A 282 -15.59 -1.58 15.76
N GLN A 283 -16.17 -2.61 15.14
CA GLN A 283 -16.70 -3.77 15.88
C GLN A 283 -16.64 -5.11 15.14
N ASP A 284 -16.27 -5.12 13.86
CA ASP A 284 -16.22 -6.33 13.03
C ASP A 284 -14.87 -7.04 13.20
N PHE A 285 -14.69 -7.62 14.39
CA PHE A 285 -13.46 -8.31 14.78
C PHE A 285 -13.60 -9.82 14.79
N ASN A 286 -12.49 -10.52 14.51
CA ASN A 286 -12.36 -11.95 14.83
C ASN A 286 -11.90 -12.11 16.28
N THR A 287 -12.72 -12.72 17.12
CA THR A 287 -12.44 -12.84 18.56
C THR A 287 -11.22 -13.69 18.86
N LYS A 288 -10.96 -14.76 18.10
CA LYS A 288 -9.77 -15.60 18.29
C LYS A 288 -8.49 -14.82 17.99
N ILE A 289 -8.53 -13.94 16.99
CA ILE A 289 -7.40 -13.08 16.62
C ILE A 289 -7.18 -12.00 17.69
N LEU A 290 -8.26 -11.42 18.24
CA LEU A 290 -8.13 -10.50 19.39
C LEU A 290 -7.54 -11.19 20.62
N GLU A 291 -7.94 -12.43 20.90
CA GLU A 291 -7.37 -13.24 21.99
C GLU A 291 -5.86 -13.48 21.78
N LEU A 292 -5.43 -13.77 20.54
CA LEU A 292 -4.01 -13.84 20.19
C LEU A 292 -3.28 -12.50 20.43
N PHE A 293 -3.89 -11.38 20.05
CA PHE A 293 -3.29 -10.06 20.29
C PHE A 293 -3.16 -9.73 21.77
N ASP A 294 -4.09 -10.19 22.60
CA ASP A 294 -4.02 -10.05 24.05
C ASP A 294 -2.87 -10.89 24.63
N ILE A 295 -2.73 -12.16 24.22
CA ILE A 295 -1.60 -13.03 24.60
C ILE A 295 -0.27 -12.36 24.25
N TYR A 296 -0.15 -11.81 23.04
CA TYR A 296 1.04 -11.08 22.60
C TYR A 296 1.28 -9.80 23.43
N SER A 297 0.22 -9.08 23.78
CA SER A 297 0.30 -7.84 24.57
C SER A 297 0.73 -8.09 26.01
N LEU A 298 0.36 -9.24 26.58
CA LEU A 298 0.80 -9.71 27.91
C LEU A 298 2.28 -10.11 27.95
N GLY A 299 2.92 -10.31 26.78
CA GLY A 299 4.30 -10.77 26.70
C GLY A 299 4.48 -12.29 26.65
N ASN A 300 3.39 -13.06 26.52
CA ASN A 300 3.43 -14.51 26.41
C ASN A 300 3.80 -14.95 24.97
N TYR A 301 5.00 -14.62 24.51
CA TYR A 301 5.39 -14.79 23.10
C TYR A 301 5.44 -16.25 22.64
N ASP A 302 5.87 -17.18 23.50
CA ASP A 302 5.86 -18.61 23.19
C ASP A 302 4.45 -19.15 22.93
N GLU A 303 3.48 -18.73 23.77
CA GLU A 303 2.07 -19.09 23.61
C GLU A 303 1.49 -18.45 22.35
N ALA A 304 1.82 -17.17 22.09
CA ALA A 304 1.42 -16.48 20.87
C ALA A 304 1.95 -17.20 19.61
N LEU A 305 3.19 -17.70 19.61
CA LEU A 305 3.75 -18.47 18.50
C LEU A 305 3.01 -19.79 18.24
N LEU A 306 2.57 -20.47 19.30
CA LEU A 306 1.80 -21.71 19.16
C LEU A 306 0.41 -21.42 18.60
N GLU A 307 -0.25 -20.38 19.08
CA GLU A 307 -1.62 -20.05 18.69
C GLU A 307 -1.69 -19.46 17.28
N VAL A 308 -0.76 -18.57 16.92
CA VAL A 308 -0.70 -17.99 15.57
C VAL A 308 -0.47 -19.06 14.50
N LYS A 309 0.31 -20.12 14.78
CA LYS A 309 0.48 -21.26 13.85
C LYS A 309 -0.81 -22.03 13.61
N LYS A 310 -1.71 -22.10 14.60
CA LYS A 310 -3.05 -22.71 14.41
C LYS A 310 -3.92 -21.78 13.58
N LEU A 311 -3.97 -20.50 13.95
CA LEU A 311 -4.80 -19.50 13.26
C LEU A 311 -4.36 -19.27 11.81
N LEU A 312 -3.06 -19.36 11.48
CA LEU A 312 -2.59 -19.29 10.10
C LEU A 312 -3.11 -20.42 9.21
N LYS A 313 -3.47 -21.58 9.79
CA LYS A 313 -4.14 -22.67 9.04
C LYS A 313 -5.62 -22.40 8.81
N GLU A 314 -6.28 -21.72 9.76
CA GLU A 314 -7.71 -21.41 9.72
C GLU A 314 -8.01 -20.15 8.91
N GLU A 315 -7.17 -19.13 9.02
CA GLU A 315 -7.34 -17.79 8.45
C GLU A 315 -6.05 -17.31 7.74
N PRO A 316 -5.54 -18.05 6.74
CA PRO A 316 -4.25 -17.79 6.09
C PRO A 316 -4.17 -16.42 5.39
N SER A 317 -5.32 -15.79 5.10
CA SER A 317 -5.39 -14.47 4.48
C SER A 317 -5.36 -13.28 5.44
N CYS A 318 -5.26 -13.52 6.76
CA CYS A 318 -5.15 -12.44 7.74
C CYS A 318 -3.68 -12.03 7.89
N ILE A 319 -3.29 -10.89 7.31
CA ILE A 319 -1.89 -10.44 7.28
C ILE A 319 -1.33 -10.16 8.68
N GLU A 320 -2.18 -9.76 9.63
CA GLU A 320 -1.80 -9.49 11.01
C GLU A 320 -1.22 -10.73 11.71
N LEU A 321 -1.64 -11.95 11.32
CA LEU A 321 -1.07 -13.18 11.86
C LEU A 321 0.39 -13.35 11.47
N TYR A 322 0.78 -12.90 10.27
CA TYR A 322 2.17 -12.94 9.81
C TYR A 322 3.03 -11.98 10.64
N GLU A 323 2.52 -10.79 10.93
CA GLU A 323 3.20 -9.82 11.79
C GLU A 323 3.38 -10.35 13.22
N ILE A 324 2.33 -10.92 13.82
CA ILE A 324 2.42 -11.46 15.18
C ILE A 324 3.41 -12.62 15.25
N TYR A 325 3.42 -13.51 14.25
CA TYR A 325 4.39 -14.60 14.18
C TYR A 325 5.83 -14.08 14.21
N ILE A 326 6.15 -13.12 13.34
CA ILE A 326 7.50 -12.57 13.20
C ILE A 326 7.89 -11.77 14.45
N LYS A 327 6.99 -10.91 14.93
CA LYS A 327 7.24 -10.09 16.12
C LYS A 327 7.47 -10.98 17.34
N SER A 328 6.72 -12.06 17.52
CA SER A 328 6.97 -13.01 18.61
C SER A 328 8.33 -13.70 18.49
N LEU A 329 8.78 -14.08 17.27
CA LEU A 329 10.14 -14.64 17.10
C LEU A 329 11.22 -13.63 17.52
N ILE A 330 11.07 -12.36 17.10
CA ILE A 330 12.02 -11.29 17.43
C ILE A 330 12.05 -11.02 18.93
N GLU A 331 10.89 -10.96 19.59
CA GLU A 331 10.79 -10.75 21.04
C GLU A 331 11.40 -11.90 21.85
N LEU A 332 11.39 -13.12 21.32
CA LEU A 332 12.07 -14.27 21.91
C LEU A 332 13.56 -14.38 21.54
N GLY A 333 14.07 -13.49 20.69
CA GLY A 333 15.46 -13.55 20.19
C GLY A 333 15.73 -14.77 19.29
N LEU A 334 14.70 -15.29 18.63
CA LEU A 334 14.79 -16.47 17.76
C LEU A 334 15.06 -16.07 16.31
N GLY A 335 15.81 -16.93 15.61
CA GLY A 335 15.92 -16.93 14.16
C GLY A 335 14.59 -17.27 13.48
N PHE A 336 14.49 -17.05 12.17
CA PHE A 336 13.33 -17.51 11.41
C PHE A 336 13.19 -19.04 11.48
N VAL A 337 11.95 -19.51 11.66
CA VAL A 337 11.59 -20.93 11.67
C VAL A 337 10.40 -21.12 10.75
N GLU A 338 10.45 -22.14 9.89
CA GLU A 338 9.31 -22.46 9.02
C GLU A 338 8.10 -22.96 9.84
N THR A 339 6.92 -22.59 9.38
CA THR A 339 5.64 -23.03 9.97
C THR A 339 5.24 -24.40 9.47
N GLN A 340 5.72 -24.82 8.29
CA GLN A 340 5.35 -26.06 7.60
C GLN A 340 3.86 -26.12 7.26
N ILE A 341 3.20 -24.98 7.10
CA ILE A 341 1.79 -24.89 6.69
C ILE A 341 1.69 -24.94 5.17
N SER A 342 2.43 -24.07 4.48
CA SER A 342 2.60 -24.05 3.04
C SER A 342 3.87 -23.29 2.67
N GLN A 343 4.42 -23.59 1.49
CA GLN A 343 5.63 -22.90 1.02
C GLN A 343 5.40 -21.40 0.84
N ASN A 344 4.25 -20.97 0.29
CA ASN A 344 3.98 -19.54 0.12
C ASN A 344 3.94 -18.80 1.46
N ILE A 345 3.36 -19.41 2.51
CA ILE A 345 3.34 -18.82 3.86
C ILE A 345 4.77 -18.65 4.37
N ASP A 346 5.57 -19.71 4.28
CA ASP A 346 6.93 -19.73 4.80
C ASP A 346 7.86 -18.76 4.03
N ASP A 347 7.72 -18.68 2.69
CA ASP A 347 8.45 -17.71 1.86
C ASP A 347 8.12 -16.25 2.24
N ILE A 348 6.84 -15.95 2.46
CA ILE A 348 6.39 -14.62 2.88
C ILE A 348 6.90 -14.29 4.28
N LEU A 349 6.80 -15.23 5.23
CA LEU A 349 7.27 -15.02 6.59
C LEU A 349 8.79 -14.84 6.65
N ALA A 350 9.56 -15.60 5.85
CA ALA A 350 11.00 -15.47 5.77
C ALA A 350 11.41 -14.08 5.25
N ALA A 351 10.79 -13.62 4.16
CA ALA A 351 11.05 -12.30 3.60
C ALA A 351 10.64 -11.17 4.55
N LEU A 352 9.45 -11.27 5.16
CA LEU A 352 9.03 -10.28 6.16
C LEU A 352 9.94 -10.29 7.39
N TYR A 353 10.41 -11.45 7.86
CA TYR A 353 11.38 -11.54 8.97
C TYR A 353 12.66 -10.78 8.66
N ILE A 354 13.21 -10.93 7.44
CA ILE A 354 14.38 -10.17 6.96
C ILE A 354 14.10 -8.65 6.99
N LEU A 355 12.92 -8.21 6.52
CA LEU A 355 12.54 -6.79 6.52
C LEU A 355 12.34 -6.21 7.92
N TYR A 356 11.79 -6.99 8.86
CA TYR A 356 11.62 -6.58 10.25
C TYR A 356 12.94 -6.57 11.01
N THR A 357 13.84 -7.52 10.73
CA THR A 357 15.15 -7.62 11.39
C THR A 357 16.23 -6.75 10.76
N LYS A 358 15.94 -6.12 9.62
CA LYS A 358 16.87 -5.25 8.88
C LYS A 358 18.17 -6.00 8.52
N ASP A 359 18.03 -7.24 8.06
CA ASP A 359 19.15 -8.09 7.66
C ASP A 359 19.79 -7.65 6.32
N LYS A 360 21.01 -8.11 6.02
CA LYS A 360 21.74 -7.83 4.78
C LYS A 360 21.00 -8.19 3.50
N SER A 361 20.08 -9.16 3.57
CA SER A 361 19.25 -9.60 2.43
C SER A 361 18.00 -8.73 2.23
N PHE A 362 17.97 -7.52 2.79
CA PHE A 362 16.84 -6.60 2.80
C PHE A 362 16.20 -6.38 1.43
N TYR A 363 17.01 -6.05 0.42
CA TYR A 363 16.51 -5.75 -0.93
C TYR A 363 16.00 -6.98 -1.67
N ASP A 364 16.61 -8.15 -1.42
CA ASP A 364 16.14 -9.40 -2.01
C ASP A 364 14.78 -9.81 -1.42
N ALA A 365 14.59 -9.57 -0.12
CA ALA A 365 13.30 -9.77 0.55
C ALA A 365 12.23 -8.79 0.06
N GLU A 366 12.57 -7.51 -0.10
CA GLU A 366 11.67 -6.50 -0.70
C GLU A 366 11.23 -6.94 -2.10
N GLU A 367 12.17 -7.30 -2.98
CA GLU A 367 11.87 -7.75 -4.35
C GLU A 367 10.98 -9.00 -4.35
N THR A 368 11.24 -9.96 -3.45
CA THR A 368 10.45 -11.19 -3.32
C THR A 368 8.98 -10.89 -3.01
N LEU A 369 8.72 -9.98 -2.06
CA LEU A 369 7.36 -9.59 -1.68
C LEU A 369 6.69 -8.73 -2.76
N MET A 370 7.42 -7.80 -3.37
CA MET A 370 6.92 -7.02 -4.49
C MET A 370 6.55 -7.91 -5.69
N LYS A 371 7.37 -8.91 -6.02
CA LYS A 371 7.10 -9.88 -7.10
C LYS A 371 5.88 -10.74 -6.79
N SER A 372 5.68 -11.10 -5.53
CA SER A 372 4.49 -11.83 -5.07
C SER A 372 3.21 -11.02 -5.31
N TYR A 373 3.23 -9.72 -5.00
CA TYR A 373 2.14 -8.81 -5.35
C TYR A 373 1.97 -8.66 -6.86
N LEU A 374 3.05 -8.44 -7.60
CA LEU A 374 3.01 -8.22 -9.04
C LEU A 374 2.33 -9.39 -9.76
N SER A 375 2.56 -10.62 -9.29
CA SER A 375 1.93 -11.85 -9.78
C SER A 375 0.42 -11.92 -9.48
N PHE A 376 -0.04 -11.42 -8.33
CA PHE A 376 -1.43 -11.53 -7.89
C PHE A 376 -2.01 -10.17 -7.42
N PRO A 377 -2.00 -9.12 -8.25
CA PRO A 377 -2.24 -7.75 -7.77
C PRO A 377 -3.71 -7.47 -7.46
N LYS A 378 -4.62 -8.32 -7.94
CA LYS A 378 -6.07 -8.22 -7.68
C LYS A 378 -6.54 -9.06 -6.50
N VAL A 379 -5.65 -9.79 -5.84
CA VAL A 379 -5.97 -10.59 -4.65
C VAL A 379 -5.78 -9.73 -3.39
N ASN A 380 -6.79 -9.70 -2.52
CA ASN A 380 -6.87 -8.80 -1.37
C ASN A 380 -5.66 -8.97 -0.40
N PHE A 381 -5.24 -10.20 -0.14
CA PHE A 381 -4.07 -10.49 0.72
C PHE A 381 -2.78 -9.87 0.17
N PHE A 382 -2.52 -10.01 -1.13
CA PHE A 382 -1.31 -9.46 -1.73
C PHE A 382 -1.34 -7.93 -1.80
N LYS A 383 -2.51 -7.30 -1.92
CA LYS A 383 -2.67 -5.85 -1.76
C LYS A 383 -2.33 -5.37 -0.34
N GLN A 384 -2.63 -6.16 0.69
CA GLN A 384 -2.21 -5.87 2.07
C GLN A 384 -0.71 -6.09 2.23
N LEU A 385 -0.18 -7.20 1.69
CA LEU A 385 1.23 -7.54 1.76
C LEU A 385 2.12 -6.46 1.14
N ILE A 386 1.75 -5.92 -0.03
CA ILE A 386 2.53 -4.85 -0.63
C ILE A 386 2.49 -3.57 0.20
N SER A 387 1.33 -3.22 0.75
CA SER A 387 1.20 -2.07 1.64
C SER A 387 2.09 -2.21 2.89
N LEU A 388 2.15 -3.41 3.47
CA LEU A 388 3.04 -3.72 4.58
C LEU A 388 4.50 -3.62 4.17
N THR A 389 4.86 -4.22 3.03
CA THR A 389 6.22 -4.21 2.48
C THR A 389 6.72 -2.78 2.28
N LEU A 390 5.92 -1.92 1.64
CA LEU A 390 6.27 -0.52 1.41
C LEU A 390 6.40 0.26 2.73
N SER A 391 5.56 -0.05 3.74
CA SER A 391 5.69 0.60 5.06
C SER A 391 6.97 0.21 5.80
N LEU A 392 7.46 -1.02 5.61
CA LEU A 392 8.69 -1.53 6.24
C LEU A 392 9.95 -1.06 5.52
N THR A 393 9.84 -0.72 4.24
CA THR A 393 10.93 -0.32 3.36
C THR A 393 11.02 1.18 3.17
N GLY A 394 9.96 1.93 3.50
CA GLY A 394 9.90 3.37 3.28
C GLY A 394 9.87 3.78 1.81
N SER A 395 9.66 2.81 0.91
CA SER A 395 9.45 3.05 -0.51
C SER A 395 8.15 3.86 -0.68
N GLU A 396 8.27 5.20 -0.68
CA GLU A 396 7.13 6.10 -0.89
C GLU A 396 6.62 5.95 -2.32
N LEU A 397 5.33 5.67 -2.43
CA LEU A 397 4.58 5.92 -3.63
C LEU A 397 3.81 7.21 -3.41
N ASN A 398 3.83 8.10 -4.40
CA ASN A 398 3.08 9.35 -4.39
C ASN A 398 1.63 9.09 -3.90
N ASN A 399 1.02 9.99 -3.14
CA ASN A 399 -0.41 9.91 -2.76
C ASN A 399 -0.86 8.83 -1.75
N GLY A 400 -0.01 7.97 -1.18
CA GLY A 400 -0.36 7.12 -0.02
C GLY A 400 -1.55 6.14 -0.20
N PHE A 401 -2.12 6.03 -1.40
CA PHE A 401 -3.25 5.17 -1.76
C PHE A 401 -2.99 3.70 -1.38
N ILE A 402 -1.79 3.21 -1.68
CA ILE A 402 -1.40 1.83 -1.38
C ILE A 402 -1.27 1.59 0.12
N ASN A 403 -0.86 2.59 0.90
CA ASN A 403 -0.76 2.45 2.36
C ASN A 403 -2.12 2.17 3.02
N LYS A 404 -3.23 2.60 2.39
CA LYS A 404 -4.59 2.30 2.85
C LYS A 404 -5.11 0.95 2.34
N SER A 405 -4.43 0.31 1.40
CA SER A 405 -4.78 -1.03 0.92
C SER A 405 -4.64 -2.09 2.00
N TYR A 406 -3.74 -1.90 2.98
CA TYR A 406 -3.66 -2.73 4.17
C TYR A 406 -5.01 -2.80 4.91
N TYR A 407 -5.66 -1.66 5.13
CA TYR A 407 -6.92 -1.59 5.87
C TYR A 407 -8.14 -1.96 5.02
N VAL A 408 -8.20 -1.51 3.76
CA VAL A 408 -9.40 -1.71 2.94
C VAL A 408 -9.58 -3.17 2.56
N ASN A 409 -8.49 -3.89 2.29
CA ASN A 409 -8.56 -5.26 1.82
C ASN A 409 -8.58 -6.29 2.97
N SER A 410 -8.61 -5.85 4.22
CA SER A 410 -8.69 -6.75 5.36
C SER A 410 -10.09 -7.35 5.51
N LYS A 411 -10.14 -8.58 6.05
CA LYS A 411 -11.39 -9.29 6.34
C LYS A 411 -12.10 -8.69 7.55
N TYR A 412 -11.32 -8.25 8.54
CA TYR A 412 -11.78 -7.73 9.83
C TYR A 412 -11.35 -6.28 10.03
N SER A 413 -12.05 -5.58 10.92
CA SER A 413 -11.64 -4.25 11.39
C SER A 413 -10.24 -4.33 12.00
N ASN A 414 -9.38 -3.37 11.67
CA ASN A 414 -8.04 -3.30 12.24
C ASN A 414 -8.01 -2.34 13.45
N PRO A 415 -7.57 -2.78 14.64
CA PRO A 415 -7.51 -1.92 15.83
C PRO A 415 -6.62 -0.68 15.67
N ASN A 416 -5.60 -0.72 14.80
CA ASN A 416 -4.70 0.41 14.59
C ASN A 416 -5.36 1.58 13.84
N LEU A 417 -6.61 1.42 13.38
CA LEU A 417 -7.34 2.47 12.67
C LEU A 417 -7.70 3.64 13.60
N LEU A 418 -7.78 3.43 14.93
CA LEU A 418 -7.97 4.49 15.93
C LEU A 418 -6.65 5.20 16.27
N MET A 419 -6.10 5.94 15.32
CA MET A 419 -4.95 6.82 15.56
C MET A 419 -5.12 8.14 14.80
N GLY A 420 -4.64 9.25 15.37
CA GLY A 420 -4.61 10.57 14.74
C GLY A 420 -5.98 11.06 14.25
N ASP A 421 -6.04 11.56 13.01
CA ASP A 421 -7.23 12.11 12.34
C ASP A 421 -8.50 11.24 12.42
N ASN A 422 -8.37 9.93 12.59
CA ASN A 422 -9.52 9.02 12.69
C ASN A 422 -10.24 9.12 14.04
N ILE A 423 -9.55 9.50 15.10
CA ILE A 423 -10.19 9.78 16.40
C ILE A 423 -10.92 11.12 16.36
N ASP A 424 -10.37 12.11 15.65
CA ASP A 424 -11.06 13.38 15.42
C ASP A 424 -12.35 13.21 14.60
N LYS A 425 -12.40 12.19 13.73
CA LYS A 425 -13.63 11.75 13.04
C LYS A 425 -14.62 11.01 13.94
N GLY A 426 -14.29 10.78 15.21
CA GLY A 426 -15.15 10.16 16.22
C GLY A 426 -15.30 8.65 16.09
N LEU A 427 -14.34 7.94 15.49
CA LEU A 427 -14.35 6.48 15.51
C LEU A 427 -14.07 5.99 16.94
N TYR A 428 -14.72 4.89 17.33
CA TYR A 428 -14.59 4.32 18.67
C TYR A 428 -14.76 2.81 18.68
N PHE A 429 -14.19 2.16 19.69
CA PHE A 429 -14.50 0.77 20.01
C PHE A 429 -15.70 0.73 20.97
N PRO A 430 -16.69 -0.13 20.75
CA PRO A 430 -17.78 -0.32 21.69
C PRO A 430 -17.27 -0.77 23.09
N GLU A 431 -17.93 -0.29 24.16
CA GLU A 431 -17.57 -0.52 25.57
C GLU A 431 -17.41 -2.01 25.93
N ASN A 432 -18.24 -2.88 25.34
CA ASN A 432 -18.20 -4.33 25.56
C ASN A 432 -16.93 -4.97 25.00
N PHE A 433 -16.39 -4.45 23.90
CA PHE A 433 -15.10 -4.89 23.36
C PHE A 433 -13.94 -4.31 24.18
N LEU A 434 -14.00 -3.01 24.49
CA LEU A 434 -12.98 -2.34 25.29
C LEU A 434 -12.80 -3.02 26.65
N SER A 435 -13.89 -3.33 27.36
CA SER A 435 -13.80 -3.96 28.68
C SER A 435 -13.15 -5.35 28.64
N LYS A 436 -13.36 -6.11 27.55
CA LYS A 436 -12.94 -7.50 27.41
C LYS A 436 -11.50 -7.66 26.93
N TYR A 437 -11.07 -6.91 25.92
CA TYR A 437 -9.80 -7.18 25.22
C TYR A 437 -8.71 -6.15 25.55
N LEU A 438 -7.57 -6.63 26.03
CA LEU A 438 -6.44 -5.79 26.46
C LEU A 438 -5.83 -5.01 25.29
N SER A 439 -5.60 -5.67 24.17
CA SER A 439 -5.02 -5.09 22.94
C SER A 439 -5.87 -3.94 22.40
N LEU A 440 -7.20 -4.02 22.51
CA LEU A 440 -8.10 -2.93 22.14
C LEU A 440 -8.00 -1.76 23.11
N LYS A 441 -7.90 -2.00 24.43
CA LYS A 441 -7.67 -0.94 25.43
C LYS A 441 -6.39 -0.18 25.14
N ILE A 442 -5.29 -0.91 24.90
CA ILE A 442 -3.98 -0.32 24.61
C ILE A 442 -4.08 0.59 23.37
N ASN A 443 -4.61 0.08 22.26
CA ASN A 443 -4.77 0.86 21.03
C ASN A 443 -5.67 2.08 21.23
N TYR A 444 -6.76 1.92 21.98
CA TYR A 444 -7.66 3.02 22.30
C TYR A 444 -6.98 4.11 23.12
N PHE A 445 -6.25 3.76 24.19
CA PHE A 445 -5.55 4.72 25.06
C PHE A 445 -4.41 5.43 24.35
N ILE A 446 -3.64 4.70 23.52
CA ILE A 446 -2.65 5.31 22.61
C ILE A 446 -3.35 6.29 21.67
N GLY A 447 -4.46 5.83 21.10
CA GLY A 447 -5.32 6.59 20.22
C GLY A 447 -5.72 7.92 20.82
N ILE A 448 -6.36 7.95 21.99
CA ILE A 448 -6.83 9.19 22.64
C ILE A 448 -5.72 9.95 23.39
N GLY A 449 -4.50 9.40 23.41
CA GLY A 449 -3.35 9.96 24.10
C GLY A 449 -3.44 9.95 25.63
N ASP A 450 -4.11 8.97 26.23
CA ASP A 450 -4.36 8.91 27.69
C ASP A 450 -3.26 8.09 28.39
N ILE A 451 -2.21 8.77 28.87
CA ILE A 451 -1.06 8.14 29.55
C ILE A 451 -1.46 7.56 30.90
N GLU A 452 -2.33 8.24 31.65
CA GLU A 452 -2.74 7.80 33.00
C GLU A 452 -3.46 6.46 32.94
N LYS A 453 -4.41 6.30 32.02
CA LYS A 453 -5.08 5.00 31.82
C LYS A 453 -4.16 3.92 31.30
N LEU A 454 -3.16 4.29 30.50
CA LEU A 454 -2.16 3.34 30.05
C LEU A 454 -1.29 2.85 31.23
N ASP A 455 -0.99 3.73 32.19
CA ASP A 455 -0.27 3.41 33.42
C ASP A 455 -1.02 2.43 34.33
N GLU A 456 -2.35 2.44 34.32
CA GLU A 456 -3.18 1.45 35.02
C GLU A 456 -2.95 0.00 34.53
N LEU A 457 -2.36 -0.17 33.33
CA LEU A 457 -2.06 -1.48 32.74
C LEU A 457 -0.64 -1.98 33.07
N ASN A 458 0.13 -1.27 33.88
CA ASN A 458 1.54 -1.59 34.16
C ASN A 458 1.80 -2.97 34.79
N LEU A 459 0.83 -3.54 35.49
CA LEU A 459 0.91 -4.90 36.06
C LEU A 459 0.58 -6.00 35.05
N GLN A 460 0.03 -5.65 33.88
CA GLN A 460 -0.42 -6.60 32.85
C GLN A 460 0.55 -6.67 31.66
N ILE A 461 1.23 -5.57 31.34
CA ILE A 461 2.04 -5.43 30.12
C ILE A 461 3.53 -5.37 30.48
N PRO A 462 4.43 -5.97 29.69
CA PRO A 462 5.88 -5.84 29.89
C PRO A 462 6.34 -4.38 29.96
N THR A 463 7.23 -4.07 30.90
CA THR A 463 7.68 -2.69 31.20
C THR A 463 8.25 -1.96 29.98
N ASN A 464 9.08 -2.62 29.18
CA ASN A 464 9.64 -2.03 27.96
C ASN A 464 8.55 -1.68 26.94
N LYS A 465 7.54 -2.54 26.77
CA LYS A 465 6.41 -2.27 25.86
C LYS A 465 5.56 -1.10 26.34
N LEU A 466 5.27 -1.06 27.64
CA LEU A 466 4.55 0.08 28.22
C LEU A 466 5.28 1.40 27.97
N ALA A 467 6.60 1.42 28.17
CA ALA A 467 7.44 2.59 27.88
C ALA A 467 7.37 3.01 26.40
N ILE A 468 7.43 2.06 25.46
CA ILE A 468 7.28 2.32 24.03
C ILE A 468 5.88 2.86 23.70
N TYR A 469 4.82 2.31 24.29
CA TYR A 469 3.45 2.81 24.08
C TYR A 469 3.27 4.24 24.57
N LYS A 470 3.89 4.61 25.70
CA LYS A 470 3.92 6.00 26.17
C LYS A 470 4.71 6.91 25.22
N ALA A 471 5.86 6.46 24.72
CA ALA A 471 6.62 7.20 23.73
C ALA A 471 5.82 7.41 22.43
N ARG A 472 5.02 6.42 22.01
CA ARG A 472 4.09 6.53 20.88
C ARG A 472 3.00 7.58 21.10
N ILE A 473 2.47 7.69 22.32
CA ILE A 473 1.56 8.79 22.68
C ILE A 473 2.25 10.13 22.51
N GLY A 474 3.46 10.31 23.06
CA GLY A 474 4.23 11.54 22.91
C GLY A 474 4.54 11.89 21.44
N TYR A 475 4.81 10.88 20.61
CA TYR A 475 4.99 11.07 19.17
C TYR A 475 3.72 11.58 18.49
N ASN A 476 2.54 11.05 18.84
CA ASN A 476 1.27 11.47 18.27
C ASN A 476 0.78 12.82 18.82
N TYR A 477 1.04 13.09 20.09
CA TYR A 477 0.58 14.25 20.85
C TYR A 477 1.80 15.02 21.39
N GLN A 478 2.23 16.04 20.64
CA GLN A 478 3.48 16.75 20.90
C GLN A 478 3.57 17.37 22.31
N ASP A 479 2.44 17.76 22.88
CA ASP A 479 2.32 18.27 24.26
C ASP A 479 2.61 17.21 25.33
N LYS A 480 2.58 15.93 24.98
CA LYS A 480 2.79 14.77 25.86
C LYS A 480 4.14 14.09 25.65
N PHE A 481 5.04 14.70 24.88
CA PHE A 481 6.35 14.15 24.58
C PHE A 481 7.27 14.18 25.81
N ASP A 482 7.79 13.00 26.21
CA ASP A 482 8.71 12.87 27.34
C ASP A 482 10.13 12.53 26.86
N LEU A 483 11.04 13.49 27.00
CA LEU A 483 12.44 13.36 26.61
C LEU A 483 13.24 12.42 27.49
N ASN A 484 12.94 12.35 28.79
CA ASN A 484 13.65 11.47 29.69
C ASN A 484 13.32 10.03 29.37
N LEU A 485 12.03 9.74 29.16
CA LEU A 485 11.57 8.43 28.69
C LEU A 485 12.28 8.00 27.40
N LEU A 486 12.39 8.89 26.41
CA LEU A 486 13.03 8.56 25.14
C LEU A 486 14.54 8.32 25.30
N ARG A 487 15.21 9.08 26.17
CA ARG A 487 16.63 8.86 26.52
C ARG A 487 16.84 7.52 27.21
N ASP A 488 15.99 7.18 28.17
CA ASP A 488 16.05 5.90 28.89
C ASP A 488 15.87 4.74 27.93
N LEU A 489 14.88 4.82 27.03
CA LEU A 489 14.65 3.84 25.97
C LEU A 489 15.87 3.71 25.03
N SER A 490 16.47 4.82 24.62
CA SER A 490 17.64 4.82 23.72
C SER A 490 18.88 4.19 24.36
N SER A 491 19.00 4.27 25.69
CA SER A 491 20.12 3.68 26.44
C SER A 491 19.94 2.18 26.75
N ASN A 492 18.74 1.62 26.48
CA ASN A 492 18.41 0.25 26.83
C ASN A 492 18.89 -0.74 25.76
N LEU A 493 20.05 -1.35 26.01
CA LEU A 493 20.67 -2.36 25.13
C LEU A 493 19.88 -3.67 24.99
N ALA A 494 18.84 -3.89 25.81
CA ALA A 494 18.00 -5.09 25.73
C ALA A 494 16.82 -4.93 24.75
N LEU A 495 16.64 -3.75 24.14
CA LEU A 495 15.59 -3.54 23.15
C LEU A 495 15.95 -4.22 21.83
N ASN A 496 14.95 -4.85 21.22
CA ASN A 496 15.10 -5.44 19.90
C ASN A 496 15.08 -4.34 18.80
N ILE A 497 15.50 -4.74 17.60
CA ILE A 497 15.62 -3.87 16.43
C ILE A 497 14.32 -3.13 16.04
N LEU A 498 13.15 -3.69 16.36
CA LEU A 498 11.86 -3.06 16.08
C LEU A 498 11.70 -1.78 16.89
N PHE A 499 12.03 -1.86 18.19
CA PHE A 499 11.96 -0.70 19.07
C PHE A 499 13.05 0.31 18.75
N GLU A 500 14.24 -0.12 18.34
CA GLU A 500 15.30 0.79 17.92
C GLU A 500 14.85 1.66 16.72
N GLN A 501 14.22 1.07 15.72
CA GLN A 501 13.69 1.80 14.56
C GLN A 501 12.56 2.78 14.95
N GLU A 502 11.66 2.35 15.83
CA GLU A 502 10.56 3.18 16.33
C GLU A 502 11.10 4.38 17.14
N ILE A 503 12.05 4.16 18.04
CA ILE A 503 12.74 5.20 18.82
C ILE A 503 13.47 6.19 17.91
N LEU A 504 14.17 5.69 16.87
CA LEU A 504 14.85 6.56 15.91
C LEU A 504 13.88 7.49 15.18
N THR A 505 12.68 6.98 14.83
CA THR A 505 11.61 7.79 14.22
C THR A 505 11.12 8.89 15.16
N TYR A 506 11.06 8.60 16.48
CA TYR A 506 10.65 9.59 17.48
C TYR A 506 11.69 10.68 17.66
N TRP A 507 12.98 10.32 17.71
CA TRP A 507 14.06 11.30 17.71
C TRP A 507 14.07 12.15 16.43
N PHE A 508 13.88 11.52 15.27
CA PHE A 508 13.82 12.22 13.99
C PHE A 508 12.77 13.34 14.02
N LYS A 509 11.53 13.02 14.41
CA LYS A 509 10.46 14.02 14.50
C LYS A 509 10.75 15.09 15.55
N TYR A 510 11.26 14.69 16.72
CA TYR A 510 11.57 15.63 17.79
C TYR A 510 12.62 16.66 17.36
N TYR A 511 13.76 16.22 16.86
CA TYR A 511 14.84 17.11 16.46
C TYR A 511 14.45 17.99 15.26
N LEU A 512 13.73 17.43 14.28
CA LEU A 512 13.26 18.18 13.12
C LEU A 512 12.29 19.31 13.52
N ASN A 513 11.36 19.05 14.46
CA ASN A 513 10.39 20.03 14.95
C ASN A 513 11.01 21.13 15.82
N ASN A 514 12.11 20.84 16.53
CA ASN A 514 12.79 21.79 17.42
C ASN A 514 14.00 22.47 16.78
N ASN A 515 14.27 22.22 15.49
CA ASN A 515 15.37 22.82 14.73
C ASN A 515 16.78 22.46 15.23
N TYR A 516 16.96 21.25 15.73
CA TYR A 516 18.24 20.67 16.17
C TYR A 516 18.80 19.78 15.04
N ILE A 517 19.26 20.42 13.97
CA ILE A 517 19.48 19.77 12.66
C ILE A 517 20.82 19.03 12.61
N GLY A 518 21.91 19.65 13.06
CA GLY A 518 23.22 19.01 13.26
C GLY A 518 23.18 17.83 14.23
N GLU A 519 22.46 17.90 15.36
CA GLU A 519 22.29 16.73 16.23
C GLU A 519 21.52 15.59 15.54
N LEU A 520 20.48 15.92 14.78
CA LEU A 520 19.74 14.95 13.98
C LEU A 520 20.63 14.28 12.93
N VAL A 521 21.44 15.07 12.21
CA VAL A 521 22.39 14.57 11.21
C VAL A 521 23.38 13.59 11.85
N GLY A 522 23.95 13.94 13.01
CA GLY A 522 24.83 13.05 13.77
C GLY A 522 24.15 11.72 14.13
N LEU A 523 22.93 11.79 14.68
CA LEU A 523 22.15 10.60 15.04
C LEU A 523 21.88 9.68 13.85
N LEU A 524 21.48 10.23 12.72
CA LEU A 524 21.16 9.45 11.52
C LEU A 524 22.41 8.81 10.91
N VAL A 525 23.53 9.54 10.86
CA VAL A 525 24.80 8.98 10.39
C VAL A 525 25.26 7.85 11.31
N ASP A 526 25.20 8.01 12.64
CA ASP A 526 25.56 6.95 13.57
C ASP A 526 24.66 5.71 13.41
N ALA A 527 23.35 5.91 13.22
CA ALA A 527 22.42 4.84 12.93
C ALA A 527 22.72 4.12 11.61
N TYR A 528 23.14 4.84 10.57
CA TYR A 528 23.56 4.25 9.29
C TYR A 528 24.78 3.33 9.43
N PHE A 529 25.81 3.76 10.16
CA PHE A 529 27.00 2.95 10.40
C PHE A 529 26.70 1.72 11.27
N LYS A 530 25.69 1.78 12.14
CA LYS A 530 25.19 0.60 12.86
C LYS A 530 24.45 -0.35 11.93
N ASN A 531 23.47 0.16 11.19
CA ASN A 531 22.73 -0.60 10.19
C ASN A 531 22.08 0.36 9.16
N PRO A 532 22.48 0.33 7.87
CA PRO A 532 21.98 1.26 6.87
C PRO A 532 20.47 1.12 6.60
N PHE A 533 19.87 -0.03 6.91
CA PHE A 533 18.46 -0.29 6.66
C PHE A 533 17.53 0.33 7.72
N LEU A 534 18.06 0.78 8.87
CA LEU A 534 17.28 1.50 9.88
C LEU A 534 16.72 2.83 9.35
N LEU A 535 17.45 3.44 8.43
CA LEU A 535 17.11 4.75 7.87
C LEU A 535 16.03 4.68 6.79
N LYS A 536 15.72 3.50 6.27
CA LYS A 536 14.91 3.36 5.05
C LYS A 536 13.49 3.89 5.19
N THR A 537 12.90 3.81 6.37
CA THR A 537 11.55 4.31 6.64
C THR A 537 11.49 5.81 6.96
N LEU A 538 12.63 6.50 7.04
CA LEU A 538 12.69 7.91 7.41
C LEU A 538 12.69 8.79 6.15
N ARG A 539 11.93 9.89 6.20
CA ARG A 539 11.83 10.86 5.11
C ARG A 539 13.02 11.82 5.10
N ILE A 540 14.22 11.31 4.86
CA ILE A 540 15.48 12.08 4.91
C ILE A 540 15.48 13.25 3.91
N ASP A 541 14.77 13.14 2.78
CA ASP A 541 14.66 14.22 1.77
C ASP A 541 14.13 15.53 2.36
N SER A 542 13.22 15.43 3.35
CA SER A 542 12.68 16.61 4.05
C SER A 542 13.74 17.32 4.89
N LEU A 543 14.65 16.57 5.50
CA LEU A 543 15.81 17.10 6.22
C LEU A 543 16.82 17.74 5.24
N ILE A 544 17.15 17.07 4.14
CA ILE A 544 18.07 17.60 3.12
C ILE A 544 17.56 18.92 2.55
N SER A 545 16.28 18.95 2.16
CA SER A 545 15.64 20.17 1.62
C SER A 545 15.73 21.33 2.61
N LYS A 546 15.57 21.04 3.91
CA LYS A 546 15.70 22.03 4.97
C LYS A 546 17.14 22.54 5.13
N ILE A 547 18.13 21.64 5.16
CA ILE A 547 19.55 22.01 5.24
C ILE A 547 19.96 22.91 4.06
N ILE A 548 19.51 22.56 2.84
CA ILE A 548 19.76 23.38 1.64
C ILE A 548 19.11 24.76 1.78
N SER A 549 17.87 24.84 2.28
CA SER A 549 17.17 26.13 2.45
C SER A 549 17.77 27.04 3.52
N GLU A 550 18.57 26.47 4.43
CA GLU A 550 19.29 27.19 5.50
C GLU A 550 20.78 27.40 5.14
N ASP A 551 21.13 27.30 3.84
CA ASP A 551 22.49 27.49 3.32
C ASP A 551 23.55 26.63 4.05
N TYR A 552 23.18 25.41 4.43
CA TYR A 552 24.06 24.46 5.15
C TYR A 552 24.53 24.95 6.54
N ILE A 553 23.90 25.99 7.09
CA ILE A 553 24.25 26.53 8.40
C ILE A 553 23.63 25.66 9.49
N LEU A 554 24.46 24.90 10.20
CA LEU A 554 24.07 24.03 11.30
C LEU A 554 24.64 24.51 12.64
N GLU A 555 23.96 24.19 13.74
CA GLU A 555 24.47 24.42 15.10
C GLU A 555 25.79 23.69 15.35
N LYS A 556 26.00 22.57 14.66
CA LYS A 556 27.25 21.81 14.65
C LYS A 556 27.52 21.29 13.24
N THR A 557 28.58 21.79 12.62
CA THR A 557 29.06 21.29 11.32
C THR A 557 30.25 20.38 11.51
N ASP A 558 30.10 19.11 11.17
CA ASP A 558 31.13 18.09 11.28
C ASP A 558 31.06 17.11 10.09
N ILE A 559 31.83 16.02 10.16
CA ILE A 559 31.95 15.04 9.08
C ILE A 559 30.61 14.37 8.71
N ASN A 560 29.61 14.43 9.58
CA ASN A 560 28.32 13.82 9.34
C ASN A 560 27.53 14.58 8.26
N LEU A 561 27.81 15.87 8.04
CA LEU A 561 27.13 16.69 7.04
C LEU A 561 27.30 16.14 5.60
N PRO A 562 28.52 15.96 5.06
CA PRO A 562 28.66 15.34 3.74
C PRO A 562 28.12 13.90 3.69
N ILE A 563 28.24 13.14 4.79
CA ILE A 563 27.77 11.75 4.84
C ILE A 563 26.24 11.67 4.71
N ILE A 564 25.47 12.56 5.35
CA ILE A 564 24.01 12.51 5.24
C ILE A 564 23.53 12.83 3.81
N PHE A 565 24.22 13.71 3.08
CA PHE A 565 23.91 13.99 1.68
C PHE A 565 24.18 12.79 0.77
N TYR A 566 25.22 12.01 1.06
CA TYR A 566 25.46 10.73 0.38
C TYR A 566 24.36 9.70 0.73
N ILE A 567 24.00 9.57 2.01
CA ILE A 567 22.95 8.64 2.46
C ILE A 567 21.60 8.94 1.80
N ALA A 568 21.27 10.22 1.64
CA ALA A 568 20.06 10.67 0.96
C ALA A 568 20.11 10.51 -0.58
N ASN A 569 21.23 10.04 -1.13
CA ASN A 569 21.43 9.93 -2.57
C ASN A 569 21.17 11.26 -3.31
N SER A 570 21.60 12.38 -2.70
CA SER A 570 21.48 13.72 -3.25
C SER A 570 22.30 13.90 -4.53
N GLU A 571 21.98 14.89 -5.35
CA GLU A 571 22.77 15.21 -6.54
C GLU A 571 24.23 15.55 -6.20
N ASP A 572 25.14 15.25 -7.13
CA ASP A 572 26.58 15.42 -6.95
C ASP A 572 26.97 16.86 -6.54
N TYR A 573 26.22 17.87 -7.00
CA TYR A 573 26.42 19.26 -6.61
C TYR A 573 26.14 19.52 -5.11
N PHE A 574 25.05 18.96 -4.57
CA PHE A 574 24.70 19.13 -3.16
C PHE A 574 25.65 18.34 -2.24
N GLN A 575 26.11 17.17 -2.70
CA GLN A 575 27.18 16.43 -2.02
C GLN A 575 28.49 17.23 -2.02
N PHE A 576 28.81 17.92 -3.11
CA PHE A 576 29.95 18.84 -3.17
C PHE A 576 29.80 20.00 -2.18
N ALA A 577 28.68 20.72 -2.20
CA ALA A 577 28.46 21.87 -1.34
C ALA A 577 28.56 21.51 0.16
N SER A 578 27.95 20.40 0.55
CA SER A 578 28.05 19.90 1.94
C SER A 578 29.46 19.50 2.35
N LEU A 579 30.25 18.93 1.42
CA LEU A 579 31.66 18.61 1.64
C LEU A 579 32.51 19.87 1.79
N ASP A 580 32.32 20.87 0.93
CA ASP A 580 33.04 22.14 0.98
C ASP A 580 32.82 22.87 2.30
N VAL A 581 31.56 22.94 2.75
CA VAL A 581 31.20 23.53 4.05
C VAL A 581 31.89 22.82 5.22
N TYR A 582 32.01 21.49 5.17
CA TYR A 582 32.77 20.74 6.18
C TYR A 582 34.28 20.99 6.13
N LEU A 583 34.89 21.05 4.94
CA LEU A 583 36.32 21.35 4.80
C LEU A 583 36.64 22.77 5.31
N ASN A 584 35.78 23.74 4.96
CA ASN A 584 35.86 25.11 5.44
C ASN A 584 35.77 25.20 6.98
N SER A 585 34.94 24.37 7.63
CA SER A 585 34.86 24.34 9.10
C SER A 585 36.16 23.85 9.77
N LEU A 586 36.99 23.11 9.03
CA LEU A 586 38.31 22.65 9.46
C LEU A 586 39.46 23.56 8.99
N ASN A 587 39.17 24.63 8.24
CA ASN A 587 40.16 25.48 7.57
C ASN A 587 41.11 24.71 6.62
N ILE A 588 40.57 23.74 5.88
CA ILE A 588 41.30 23.00 4.84
C ILE A 588 40.61 23.18 3.49
N GLU A 589 41.36 23.13 2.40
CA GLU A 589 40.82 23.41 1.06
C GLU A 589 40.47 22.13 0.29
N LYS A 590 41.09 21.01 0.67
CA LYS A 590 41.00 19.76 -0.10
C LYS A 590 40.76 18.55 0.80
N PRO A 591 39.93 17.57 0.36
CA PRO A 591 39.77 16.32 1.09
C PRO A 591 41.09 15.57 1.34
N SER A 592 42.10 15.74 0.48
CA SER A 592 43.43 15.15 0.63
C SER A 592 44.20 15.66 1.85
N GLU A 593 43.78 16.78 2.45
CA GLU A 593 44.38 17.39 3.64
C GLU A 593 43.78 16.82 4.94
N LEU A 594 42.77 15.96 4.85
CA LEU A 594 42.20 15.27 6.01
C LEU A 594 43.22 14.29 6.59
N PHE A 595 43.83 14.66 7.71
CA PHE A 595 44.71 13.78 8.46
C PHE A 595 43.90 12.64 9.10
N THR A 596 44.31 11.42 8.82
CA THR A 596 43.82 10.19 9.45
C THR A 596 44.92 9.57 10.29
N SER A 597 44.81 9.64 11.62
CA SER A 597 45.59 8.78 12.52
C SER A 597 44.77 7.52 12.86
N GLN A 598 45.44 6.41 13.20
CA GLN A 598 44.72 5.21 13.63
C GLN A 598 44.00 5.40 14.97
N ASP A 599 44.42 6.39 15.78
CA ASP A 599 43.81 6.74 17.06
C ASP A 599 42.62 7.71 16.93
N ASP A 600 42.24 8.06 15.70
CA ASP A 600 41.13 8.97 15.45
C ASP A 600 39.77 8.28 15.68
N PRO A 601 38.92 8.76 16.63
CA PRO A 601 37.62 8.16 16.89
C PRO A 601 36.67 8.21 15.68
N GLU A 602 36.90 9.09 14.70
CA GLU A 602 36.09 9.23 13.49
C GLU A 602 36.72 8.59 12.25
N ILE A 603 37.77 7.76 12.42
CA ILE A 603 38.51 7.15 11.31
C ILE A 603 37.61 6.45 10.28
N ASN A 604 36.59 5.72 10.74
CA ASN A 604 35.65 5.01 9.86
C ASN A 604 34.84 5.98 8.99
N LYS A 605 34.41 7.12 9.55
CA LYS A 605 33.68 8.17 8.82
C LYS A 605 34.59 8.88 7.82
N LYS A 606 35.84 9.15 8.19
CA LYS A 606 36.86 9.73 7.29
C LYS A 606 37.17 8.83 6.11
N VAL A 607 37.40 7.53 6.36
CA VAL A 607 37.62 6.55 5.29
C VAL A 607 36.40 6.47 4.37
N PHE A 608 35.19 6.40 4.94
CA PHE A 608 33.96 6.38 4.16
C PHE A 608 33.80 7.63 3.27
N LEU A 609 34.06 8.82 3.81
CA LEU A 609 34.00 10.08 3.07
C LEU A 609 34.94 10.04 1.86
N LEU A 610 36.20 9.64 2.07
CA LEU A 610 37.20 9.56 1.00
C LEU A 610 36.87 8.49 -0.04
N GLU A 611 36.31 7.36 0.36
CA GLU A 611 36.01 6.23 -0.54
C GLU A 611 34.71 6.42 -1.33
N LYS A 612 33.65 6.94 -0.69
CA LYS A 612 32.30 6.96 -1.25
C LYS A 612 31.86 8.34 -1.76
N ILE A 613 32.26 9.41 -1.07
CA ILE A 613 31.79 10.76 -1.34
C ILE A 613 32.75 11.49 -2.27
N CYS A 614 34.07 11.35 -2.06
CA CYS A 614 35.10 11.93 -2.92
C CYS A 614 35.27 11.18 -4.26
N ASN A 615 34.17 10.93 -4.96
CA ASN A 615 34.17 10.39 -6.31
C ASN A 615 34.45 11.50 -7.35
N LEU A 616 34.75 11.10 -8.59
CA LEU A 616 35.12 12.04 -9.65
C LEU A 616 34.07 13.12 -9.92
N ASN A 617 32.79 12.79 -9.86
CA ASN A 617 31.72 13.76 -10.15
C ASN A 617 31.66 14.85 -9.09
N VAL A 618 31.73 14.48 -7.81
CA VAL A 618 31.73 15.43 -6.69
C VAL A 618 33.00 16.29 -6.73
N LEU A 619 34.17 15.68 -6.94
CA LEU A 619 35.45 16.39 -6.96
C LEU A 619 35.61 17.34 -8.16
N ASN A 620 34.95 17.08 -9.29
CA ASN A 620 34.98 17.98 -10.45
C ASN A 620 34.39 19.37 -10.13
N ASN A 621 33.46 19.47 -9.18
CA ASN A 621 32.89 20.75 -8.79
C ASN A 621 33.89 21.65 -8.07
N PHE A 622 34.90 21.09 -7.38
CA PHE A 622 35.99 21.90 -6.82
C PHE A 622 36.76 22.63 -7.93
N TYR A 623 37.05 21.96 -9.06
CA TYR A 623 37.78 22.57 -10.18
C TYR A 623 37.04 23.75 -10.83
N LEU A 624 35.71 23.69 -10.91
CA LEU A 624 34.89 24.77 -11.48
C LEU A 624 34.86 26.03 -10.62
N VAL A 625 34.97 25.88 -9.29
CA VAL A 625 35.13 27.00 -8.35
C VAL A 625 36.51 27.63 -8.53
N PHE A 626 37.57 26.80 -8.62
CA PHE A 626 38.94 27.30 -8.81
C PHE A 626 39.17 28.06 -10.12
N GLU A 627 38.48 27.72 -11.23
CA GLU A 627 38.58 28.51 -12.48
C GLU A 627 37.85 29.87 -12.43
N ASN A 628 36.77 29.97 -11.65
CA ASN A 628 36.01 31.22 -11.54
C ASN A 628 36.68 32.23 -10.59
N ASP A 629 37.32 31.75 -9.51
CA ASP A 629 38.10 32.61 -8.62
C ASP A 629 39.40 33.12 -9.26
N CYS A 630 39.98 32.36 -10.21
CA CYS A 630 41.14 32.81 -10.99
C CYS A 630 40.81 33.89 -12.05
N LYS A 631 39.53 34.20 -12.31
CA LYS A 631 39.12 35.25 -13.27
C LYS A 631 38.87 36.61 -12.62
N PHE A 632 39.02 36.74 -11.30
CA PHE A 632 38.88 38.00 -10.56
C PHE A 632 40.16 38.46 -9.82
N GLN A 633 41.34 37.96 -10.19
CA GLN A 633 42.63 38.53 -9.77
C GLN A 633 43.20 39.50 -10.81
#